data_AF-A0A7K3NR32-F1
#
_entry.id   AF-A0A7K3NR32-F1
#
_cell.length_a   1.000
_cell.length_b   1.000
_cell.length_c   1.000
_cell.angle_alpha   90.00
_cell.angle_beta   90.00
_cell.angle_gamma   90.00
#
_symmetry.space_group_name_H-M   'P 1'
#
loop_
_entity.id
_entity.type
_entity.pdbx_description
1 polymer ?
#
loop_
_entity_poly.entity_id
_entity_poly.type
_entity_poly.pdbx_seq_one_letter_code
_entity_poly.pdbx_strand_id
1 'polypeptide(L)'
;MPSEPVITPSTLSLKDLPWVLDWDKSTCTLCGRCTAVCPVSAIELGVFRKRELSVSVGLKNKPGQSVTVYQGIRQRTDPAYRCIGCGMCNMVCPNNAIQPTSHPEATTLKFHNNRGGQPRTRGGRRNATGSLLDQIKFIRISMLTDPALDAGRHEFELRTLLGRILPPEEGMAAFAQGRWTPPVREIYPLMIGGMSFGALSPNMWEGLQMGVAYLNEELNMPVRMCTGEGGCPPRLLRSRFIKYVILQIASGYFGWDEIIHAIPQMKEDPCAVEIKYGQGAKPGDGGLLMWHKVNKLIAAIRGVP
;
A
#
# COMPACT_ATOMS: atom_id res chain seq x y z
N MET A 1 -1.22 38.29 -11.99
CA MET A 1 -0.30 37.29 -12.54
C MET A 1 -0.36 37.34 -14.07
N PRO A 2 0.73 37.05 -14.80
CA PRO A 2 0.62 36.75 -16.23
C PRO A 2 -0.38 35.60 -16.42
N SER A 3 -1.15 35.65 -17.52
CA SER A 3 -2.07 34.57 -17.89
C SER A 3 -1.31 33.27 -18.20
N GLU A 4 -0.10 33.40 -18.72
CA GLU A 4 0.82 32.27 -18.95
C GLU A 4 1.70 32.00 -17.71
N PRO A 5 1.95 30.74 -17.36
CA PRO A 5 2.89 30.38 -16.31
C PRO A 5 4.33 30.75 -16.71
N VAL A 6 5.20 31.01 -15.73
CA VAL A 6 6.63 31.22 -15.98
C VAL A 6 7.24 29.92 -16.47
N ILE A 7 7.79 29.93 -17.69
CA ILE A 7 8.39 28.76 -18.33
C ILE A 7 9.85 28.67 -17.90
N THR A 8 10.24 27.55 -17.31
CA THR A 8 11.65 27.17 -17.07
C THR A 8 11.91 25.76 -17.61
N PRO A 9 13.16 25.38 -17.91
CA PRO A 9 13.47 24.02 -18.34
C PRO A 9 12.88 22.99 -17.35
N SER A 10 12.18 21.98 -17.86
CA SER A 10 11.47 20.95 -17.06
C SER A 10 10.14 21.36 -16.41
N THR A 11 9.55 22.51 -16.78
CA THR A 11 8.17 22.85 -16.42
C THR A 11 7.17 22.05 -17.26
N LEU A 12 6.08 21.60 -16.61
CA LEU A 12 4.99 20.91 -17.27
C LEU A 12 3.96 21.91 -17.79
N SER A 13 3.43 21.67 -18.98
CA SER A 13 2.25 22.36 -19.49
C SER A 13 0.96 21.72 -18.94
N LEU A 14 -0.18 22.38 -19.13
CA LEU A 14 -1.47 21.78 -18.78
C LEU A 14 -1.73 20.49 -19.56
N LYS A 15 -1.33 20.42 -20.84
CA LYS A 15 -1.53 19.24 -21.70
C LYS A 15 -0.68 18.04 -21.28
N ASP A 16 0.36 18.25 -20.48
CA ASP A 16 1.19 17.18 -19.94
C ASP A 16 0.56 16.48 -18.72
N LEU A 17 -0.55 17.00 -18.21
CA LEU A 17 -1.27 16.44 -17.08
C LEU A 17 -2.36 15.46 -17.54
N PRO A 18 -2.54 14.30 -16.86
CA PRO A 18 -3.60 13.33 -17.18
C PRO A 18 -5.02 13.88 -17.03
N TRP A 19 -5.19 14.93 -16.22
CA TRP A 19 -6.46 15.59 -15.97
C TRP A 19 -6.29 17.09 -16.14
N VAL A 20 -7.03 17.67 -17.08
CA VAL A 20 -7.06 19.09 -17.35
C VAL A 20 -8.42 19.63 -16.93
N LEU A 21 -8.44 20.76 -16.23
CA LEU A 21 -9.67 21.41 -15.84
C LEU A 21 -10.14 22.33 -16.95
N ASP A 22 -11.30 21.99 -17.48
CA ASP A 22 -12.04 22.82 -18.40
C ASP A 22 -12.84 23.83 -17.57
N TRP A 23 -12.52 25.12 -17.73
CA TRP A 23 -13.11 26.22 -16.98
C TRP A 23 -13.60 27.30 -17.93
N ASP A 24 -14.89 27.63 -17.82
CA ASP A 24 -15.52 28.69 -18.60
C ASP A 24 -15.64 29.97 -17.78
N LYS A 25 -15.02 31.05 -18.30
CA LYS A 25 -15.06 32.38 -17.70
C LYS A 25 -16.45 33.01 -17.76
N SER A 26 -17.24 32.70 -18.79
CA SER A 26 -18.54 33.33 -19.02
C SER A 26 -19.61 32.86 -18.04
N THR A 27 -19.53 31.61 -17.59
CA THR A 27 -20.52 31.00 -16.68
C THR A 27 -20.09 31.06 -15.20
N CYS A 28 -18.80 31.28 -14.93
CA CYS A 28 -18.24 31.25 -13.58
C CYS A 28 -18.65 32.49 -12.75
N THR A 29 -19.24 32.25 -11.57
CA THR A 29 -19.61 33.29 -10.60
C THR A 29 -18.47 33.69 -9.65
N LEU A 30 -17.28 33.10 -9.81
CA LEU A 30 -16.09 33.38 -8.98
C LEU A 30 -16.29 33.19 -7.47
N CYS A 31 -17.21 32.32 -7.06
CA CYS A 31 -17.52 32.06 -5.64
C CYS A 31 -16.44 31.31 -4.85
N GLY A 32 -15.40 30.76 -5.50
CA GLY A 32 -14.27 30.08 -4.84
C GLY A 32 -14.55 28.70 -4.22
N ARG A 33 -15.78 28.17 -4.35
CA ARG A 33 -16.13 26.84 -3.78
C ARG A 33 -15.27 25.70 -4.32
N CYS A 34 -15.00 25.71 -5.63
CA CYS A 34 -14.18 24.69 -6.28
C CYS A 34 -12.74 24.68 -5.77
N THR A 35 -12.14 25.85 -5.49
CA THR A 35 -10.79 25.93 -4.92
C THR A 35 -10.75 25.48 -3.47
N ALA A 36 -11.81 25.76 -2.69
CA ALA A 36 -11.89 25.36 -1.28
C ALA A 36 -12.06 23.84 -1.11
N VAL A 37 -12.83 23.18 -1.98
CA VAL A 37 -13.10 21.73 -1.87
C VAL A 37 -12.00 20.85 -2.47
N CYS A 38 -11.06 21.41 -3.24
CA CYS A 38 -10.09 20.61 -3.97
C CYS A 38 -9.15 19.86 -3.01
N PRO A 39 -9.20 18.52 -2.93
CA PRO A 39 -8.46 17.76 -1.91
C PRO A 39 -6.95 17.79 -2.10
N VAL A 40 -6.51 18.12 -3.32
CA VAL A 40 -5.10 18.17 -3.73
C VAL A 40 -4.65 19.59 -4.07
N SER A 41 -5.49 20.60 -3.83
CA SER A 41 -5.21 22.01 -4.14
C SER A 41 -4.73 22.23 -5.58
N ALA A 42 -5.33 21.53 -6.54
CA ALA A 42 -4.95 21.57 -7.96
C ALA A 42 -5.36 22.86 -8.68
N ILE A 43 -6.20 23.68 -8.05
CA ILE A 43 -6.69 24.94 -8.61
C ILE A 43 -6.51 26.09 -7.65
N GLU A 44 -6.24 27.25 -8.22
CA GLU A 44 -6.11 28.51 -7.49
C GLU A 44 -6.92 29.61 -8.17
N LEU A 45 -7.53 30.46 -7.35
CA LEU A 45 -8.24 31.65 -7.80
C LEU A 45 -7.24 32.81 -7.88
N GLY A 46 -7.32 33.63 -8.92
CA GLY A 46 -6.37 34.72 -9.10
C GLY A 46 -6.85 35.80 -10.06
N VAL A 47 -6.07 36.90 -10.08
CA VAL A 47 -6.24 37.99 -11.03
C VAL A 47 -5.17 37.86 -12.12
N PHE A 48 -5.61 37.70 -13.35
CA PHE A 48 -4.78 37.44 -14.52
C PHE A 48 -4.80 38.62 -15.48
N ARG A 49 -3.67 38.82 -16.16
CA ARG A 49 -3.53 39.82 -17.22
C ARG A 49 -3.45 39.10 -18.57
N LYS A 50 -4.32 39.46 -19.50
CA LYS A 50 -4.32 38.97 -20.88
C LYS A 50 -3.91 40.10 -21.80
N ARG A 51 -2.97 39.82 -22.70
CA ARG A 51 -2.63 40.73 -23.79
C ARG A 51 -3.59 40.47 -24.94
N GLU A 52 -4.30 41.50 -25.38
CA GLU A 52 -5.13 41.46 -26.56
C GLU A 52 -4.44 42.21 -27.69
N LEU A 53 -4.37 41.57 -28.84
CA LEU A 53 -3.78 42.13 -30.05
C LEU A 53 -4.92 42.49 -31.00
N SER A 54 -5.11 43.78 -31.25
CA SER A 54 -6.03 44.24 -32.30
C SER A 54 -5.25 44.31 -33.61
N VAL A 55 -5.49 43.32 -34.47
CA VAL A 55 -4.90 43.25 -35.81
C VAL A 55 -5.95 43.69 -36.81
N SER A 56 -5.73 44.81 -37.48
CA SER A 56 -6.56 45.20 -38.63
C SER A 56 -6.17 44.38 -39.86
N VAL A 57 -7.14 44.04 -40.70
CA VAL A 57 -6.88 43.35 -41.96
C VAL A 57 -6.11 44.28 -42.91
N GLY A 58 -4.86 43.93 -43.21
CA GLY A 58 -3.97 44.66 -44.13
C GLY A 58 -2.68 45.16 -43.48
N LEU A 59 -1.61 45.28 -44.29
CA LEU A 59 -0.26 45.67 -43.85
C LEU A 59 -0.10 47.17 -43.49
N LYS A 60 -1.15 47.98 -43.67
CA LYS A 60 -1.07 49.45 -43.56
C LYS A 60 -1.02 49.97 -42.13
N ASN A 61 -1.60 49.26 -41.16
CA ASN A 61 -1.65 49.70 -39.78
C ASN A 61 -0.83 48.79 -38.87
N LYS A 62 -0.10 49.39 -37.92
CA LYS A 62 0.59 48.62 -36.88
C LYS A 62 -0.45 48.01 -35.93
N PRO A 63 -0.26 46.76 -35.47
CA PRO A 63 -1.17 46.13 -34.51
C PRO A 63 -1.26 46.93 -33.21
N GLY A 64 -2.47 47.19 -32.76
CA GLY A 64 -2.72 47.77 -31.45
C GLY A 64 -2.53 46.72 -30.36
N GLN A 65 -2.10 47.16 -29.17
CA GLN A 65 -1.94 46.28 -28.02
C GLN A 65 -2.71 46.86 -26.84
N SER A 66 -3.60 46.06 -26.27
CA SER A 66 -4.28 46.37 -25.02
C SER A 66 -4.01 45.25 -24.01
N VAL A 67 -4.09 45.59 -22.72
CA VAL A 67 -3.96 44.61 -21.64
C VAL A 67 -5.28 44.60 -20.88
N THR A 68 -5.99 43.49 -20.92
CA THR A 68 -7.22 43.28 -20.16
C THR A 68 -6.90 42.50 -18.88
N VAL A 69 -7.55 42.88 -17.78
CA VAL A 69 -7.42 42.21 -16.49
C VAL A 69 -8.68 41.41 -16.24
N TYR A 70 -8.54 40.17 -15.77
CA TYR A 70 -9.68 39.34 -15.41
C TYR A 70 -9.41 38.50 -14.16
N GLN A 71 -10.47 38.21 -13.42
CA GLN A 71 -10.44 37.26 -12.31
C GLN A 71 -10.80 35.87 -12.83
N GLY A 72 -10.16 34.83 -12.32
CA GLY A 72 -10.38 33.49 -12.82
C GLY A 72 -9.78 32.37 -11.98
N ILE A 73 -9.84 31.17 -12.51
CA ILE A 73 -9.27 29.96 -11.92
C ILE A 73 -8.11 29.50 -12.81
N ARG A 74 -7.00 29.08 -12.18
CA ARG A 74 -5.86 28.44 -12.85
C ARG A 74 -5.58 27.09 -12.24
N GLN A 75 -5.38 26.09 -13.08
CA GLN A 75 -4.88 24.79 -12.65
C GLN A 75 -3.35 24.85 -12.44
N ARG A 76 -2.88 24.29 -11.33
CA ARG A 76 -1.46 24.12 -11.05
C ARG A 76 -0.86 23.02 -11.92
N THR A 77 0.35 23.27 -12.42
CA THR A 77 1.11 22.31 -13.24
C THR A 77 2.19 21.54 -12.46
N ASP A 78 2.37 21.86 -11.16
CA ASP A 78 3.28 21.12 -10.31
C ASP A 78 2.78 19.68 -10.10
N PRO A 79 3.62 18.65 -10.34
CA PRO A 79 3.29 17.25 -10.08
C PRO A 79 2.72 16.96 -8.69
N ALA A 80 3.12 17.72 -7.66
CA ALA A 80 2.65 17.55 -6.28
C ALA A 80 1.18 17.92 -6.08
N TYR A 81 0.67 18.88 -6.86
CA TYR A 81 -0.70 19.39 -6.78
C TYR A 81 -1.54 19.01 -8.01
N ARG A 82 -1.16 17.96 -8.74
CA ARG A 82 -1.87 17.57 -9.97
C ARG A 82 -3.33 17.20 -9.70
N CYS A 83 -4.21 17.53 -10.64
CA CYS A 83 -5.59 17.07 -10.60
C CYS A 83 -5.66 15.54 -10.69
N ILE A 84 -6.51 14.92 -9.87
CA ILE A 84 -6.74 13.46 -9.83
C ILE A 84 -8.08 13.03 -10.44
N GLY A 85 -8.84 13.96 -11.01
CA GLY A 85 -10.11 13.65 -11.68
C GLY A 85 -11.29 13.32 -10.76
N CYS A 86 -11.23 13.67 -9.46
CA CYS A 86 -12.28 13.32 -8.49
C CYS A 86 -13.65 13.99 -8.71
N GLY A 87 -13.75 14.99 -9.59
CA GLY A 87 -15.02 15.66 -9.92
C GLY A 87 -15.59 16.60 -8.85
N MET A 88 -14.97 16.74 -7.67
CA MET A 88 -15.48 17.58 -6.59
C MET A 88 -15.69 19.05 -7.00
N CYS A 89 -14.81 19.60 -7.83
CA CYS A 89 -14.95 20.96 -8.35
C CYS A 89 -16.23 21.18 -9.16
N ASN A 90 -16.64 20.17 -9.94
CA ASN A 90 -17.88 20.19 -10.72
C ASN A 90 -19.10 20.10 -9.78
N MET A 91 -19.07 19.16 -8.83
CA MET A 91 -20.19 18.94 -7.90
C MET A 91 -20.54 20.16 -7.04
N VAL A 92 -19.55 20.98 -6.67
CA VAL A 92 -19.79 22.19 -5.86
C VAL A 92 -20.03 23.45 -6.69
N CYS A 93 -19.89 23.37 -8.03
CA CYS A 93 -20.05 24.53 -8.89
C CYS A 93 -21.53 24.81 -9.14
N PRO A 94 -22.06 25.99 -8.75
CA PRO A 94 -23.49 26.29 -8.93
C PRO A 94 -23.92 26.36 -10.40
N ASN A 95 -22.98 26.67 -11.30
CA ASN A 95 -23.25 26.89 -12.73
C ASN A 95 -22.54 25.85 -13.63
N ASN A 96 -21.98 24.78 -13.07
CA ASN A 96 -21.17 23.79 -13.81
C ASN A 96 -20.06 24.41 -14.68
N ALA A 97 -19.49 25.53 -14.21
CA ALA A 97 -18.50 26.31 -14.93
C ALA A 97 -17.08 25.69 -14.94
N ILE A 98 -16.89 24.55 -14.26
CA ILE A 98 -15.60 23.87 -14.16
C ILE A 98 -15.77 22.36 -14.08
N GLN A 99 -15.01 21.62 -14.88
CA GLN A 99 -15.01 20.16 -14.86
C GLN A 99 -13.63 19.57 -15.18
N PRO A 100 -13.26 18.41 -14.61
CA PRO A 100 -12.05 17.69 -14.99
C PRO A 100 -12.27 16.86 -16.25
N THR A 101 -11.43 17.07 -17.25
CA THR A 101 -11.40 16.32 -18.50
C THR A 101 -10.15 15.44 -18.55
N SER A 102 -10.33 14.16 -18.90
CA SER A 102 -9.21 13.22 -19.00
C SER A 102 -8.44 13.40 -20.30
N HIS A 103 -7.12 13.43 -20.20
CA HIS A 103 -6.19 13.43 -21.33
C HIS A 103 -5.30 12.18 -21.27
N PRO A 104 -5.75 11.05 -21.86
CA PRO A 104 -5.03 9.78 -21.75
C PRO A 104 -3.66 9.78 -22.46
N GLU A 105 -3.46 10.66 -23.45
CA GLU A 105 -2.21 10.80 -24.19
C GLU A 105 -1.09 11.51 -23.40
N ALA A 106 -1.44 12.15 -22.28
CA ALA A 106 -0.49 12.88 -21.44
C ALA A 106 0.47 11.92 -20.70
N THR A 107 1.67 11.73 -21.26
CA THR A 107 2.68 10.82 -20.69
C THR A 107 3.82 11.54 -19.98
N THR A 108 4.04 12.82 -20.28
CA THR A 108 5.20 13.60 -19.84
C THR A 108 5.32 13.72 -18.31
N LEU A 109 4.19 13.84 -17.60
CA LEU A 109 4.16 13.89 -16.12
C LEU A 109 4.92 12.73 -15.47
N LYS A 110 4.94 11.54 -16.09
CA LYS A 110 5.61 10.35 -15.53
C LYS A 110 7.10 10.59 -15.29
N PHE A 111 7.74 11.42 -16.10
CA PHE A 111 9.16 11.76 -15.99
C PHE A 111 9.45 12.77 -14.87
N HIS A 112 8.44 13.45 -14.35
CA HIS A 112 8.58 14.47 -13.30
C HIS A 112 8.11 14.01 -11.91
N ASN A 113 7.66 12.76 -11.76
CA ASN A 113 7.28 12.21 -10.46
C ASN A 113 8.47 12.07 -9.48
N ASN A 114 9.71 12.00 -9.99
CA ASN A 114 10.92 11.74 -9.21
C ASN A 114 11.97 12.87 -9.34
N ARG A 115 11.55 14.14 -9.29
CA ARG A 115 12.46 15.30 -9.42
C ARG A 115 13.62 15.32 -8.41
N GLY A 116 13.55 14.55 -7.31
CA GLY A 116 14.60 14.42 -6.30
C GLY A 116 15.61 13.29 -6.52
N GLY A 117 15.65 12.65 -7.70
CA GLY A 117 16.61 11.58 -8.00
C GLY A 117 16.37 10.27 -7.24
N GLN A 118 15.25 10.13 -6.53
CA GLN A 118 14.90 8.89 -5.86
C GLN A 118 14.56 7.81 -6.91
N PRO A 119 15.27 6.67 -6.91
CA PRO A 119 15.00 5.60 -7.86
C PRO A 119 13.59 5.05 -7.67
N ARG A 120 13.10 4.34 -8.69
CA ARG A 120 11.81 3.65 -8.67
C ARG A 120 11.81 2.57 -7.57
N THR A 121 11.45 2.92 -6.34
CA THR A 121 11.36 1.98 -5.21
C THR A 121 10.19 1.01 -5.43
N ARG A 122 10.48 -0.29 -5.55
CA ARG A 122 9.45 -1.35 -5.58
C ARG A 122 9.00 -1.57 -4.13
N GLY A 123 7.78 -1.17 -3.79
CA GLY A 123 7.17 -1.36 -2.48
C GLY A 123 5.67 -1.07 -2.52
N GLY A 124 4.89 -1.70 -1.64
CA GLY A 124 3.41 -1.77 -1.64
C GLY A 124 2.64 -0.44 -1.45
N ARG A 125 3.30 0.72 -1.60
CA ARG A 125 2.69 2.05 -1.58
C ARG A 125 2.35 2.58 -2.98
N ARG A 126 2.26 1.72 -3.99
CA ARG A 126 1.77 2.14 -5.30
C ARG A 126 0.28 1.87 -5.40
N ASN A 127 -0.50 2.92 -5.62
CA ASN A 127 -1.84 2.84 -6.20
C ASN A 127 -1.74 2.47 -7.70
N ALA A 128 -0.98 1.43 -8.03
CA ALA A 128 -0.88 0.88 -9.38
C ALA A 128 -1.93 -0.22 -9.50
N THR A 129 -2.79 -0.14 -10.52
CA THR A 129 -3.95 -1.02 -10.68
C THR A 129 -3.63 -2.39 -11.26
N GLY A 130 -2.44 -2.61 -11.83
CA GLY A 130 -2.06 -3.90 -12.40
C GLY A 130 -1.29 -4.79 -11.43
N SER A 131 -1.72 -6.05 -11.27
CA SER A 131 -0.96 -7.09 -10.57
C SER A 131 -0.06 -7.86 -11.53
N LEU A 132 1.05 -8.41 -11.02
CA LEU A 132 1.83 -9.40 -11.76
C LEU A 132 1.01 -10.68 -11.98
N LEU A 133 0.15 -11.04 -11.01
CA LEU A 133 -0.69 -12.23 -11.09
C LEU A 133 -1.65 -12.17 -12.28
N ASP A 134 -2.14 -10.97 -12.64
CA ASP A 134 -3.04 -10.77 -13.80
C ASP A 134 -2.32 -11.01 -15.14
N GLN A 135 -0.98 -11.01 -15.15
CA GLN A 135 -0.16 -11.24 -16.34
C GLN A 135 0.26 -12.71 -16.46
N ILE A 136 0.03 -13.52 -15.44
CA ILE A 136 0.35 -14.95 -15.44
C ILE A 136 -0.85 -15.71 -16.00
N LYS A 137 -0.66 -16.38 -17.13
CA LYS A 137 -1.64 -17.29 -17.71
C LYS A 137 -1.25 -18.73 -17.37
N PHE A 138 -2.03 -19.38 -16.53
CA PHE A 138 -1.94 -20.83 -16.36
C PHE A 138 -2.50 -21.50 -17.61
N ILE A 139 -1.62 -21.96 -18.50
CA ILE A 139 -2.02 -22.79 -19.63
C ILE A 139 -2.29 -24.21 -19.13
N ARG A 140 -3.26 -24.89 -19.75
CA ARG A 140 -3.48 -26.33 -19.49
C ARG A 140 -2.30 -27.11 -20.05
N ILE A 141 -1.27 -27.37 -19.25
CA ILE A 141 -0.36 -28.48 -19.49
C ILE A 141 -0.95 -29.67 -18.75
N SER A 142 -1.79 -30.43 -19.45
CA SER A 142 -2.17 -31.79 -19.09
C SER A 142 -1.87 -32.68 -20.30
N MET A 143 -0.59 -32.96 -20.51
CA MET A 143 -0.16 -34.05 -21.38
C MET A 143 0.94 -34.84 -20.67
N LEU A 144 0.49 -35.69 -19.75
CA LEU A 144 1.03 -37.01 -19.47
C LEU A 144 -0.13 -37.83 -18.89
N THR A 145 -0.85 -38.46 -19.83
CA THR A 145 -1.77 -39.64 -19.80
C THR A 145 -1.86 -40.40 -18.45
N ASP A 146 -3.01 -40.88 -17.92
CA ASP A 146 -4.21 -41.50 -18.51
C ASP A 146 -5.30 -41.75 -17.40
N PRO A 147 -6.63 -41.61 -17.65
CA PRO A 147 -7.43 -40.38 -17.67
C PRO A 147 -7.89 -39.88 -16.27
N ALA A 148 -8.13 -38.56 -16.14
CA ALA A 148 -8.89 -38.01 -15.01
C ALA A 148 -10.40 -38.25 -15.22
N LEU A 149 -10.89 -39.39 -14.72
CA LEU A 149 -12.29 -39.83 -14.91
C LEU A 149 -13.31 -39.03 -14.08
N ASP A 150 -12.88 -38.33 -13.03
CA ASP A 150 -13.79 -37.50 -12.22
C ASP A 150 -12.99 -36.51 -11.35
N ALA A 151 -13.31 -35.22 -11.41
CA ALA A 151 -12.68 -34.20 -10.57
C ALA A 151 -12.94 -34.44 -9.06
N GLY A 152 -13.92 -35.28 -8.72
CA GLY A 152 -14.27 -35.67 -7.36
C GLY A 152 -13.52 -36.86 -6.77
N ARG A 153 -12.55 -37.47 -7.47
CA ARG A 153 -11.84 -38.69 -6.99
C ARG A 153 -10.35 -38.55 -6.72
N HIS A 154 -9.74 -37.40 -6.96
CA HIS A 154 -8.35 -37.17 -6.56
C HIS A 154 -8.32 -36.41 -5.24
N GLU A 155 -7.84 -37.08 -4.20
CA GLU A 155 -7.50 -36.41 -2.94
C GLU A 155 -6.29 -35.52 -3.17
N PHE A 156 -6.48 -34.20 -3.05
CA PHE A 156 -5.39 -33.24 -3.08
C PHE A 156 -5.00 -32.92 -1.64
N GLU A 157 -3.76 -33.22 -1.29
CA GLU A 157 -3.21 -32.77 -0.03
C GLU A 157 -2.79 -31.30 -0.13
N LEU A 158 -3.55 -30.43 0.54
CA LEU A 158 -3.31 -28.98 0.58
C LEU A 158 -2.40 -28.59 1.75
N ARG A 159 -1.51 -29.48 2.18
CA ARG A 159 -0.55 -29.23 3.26
C ARG A 159 0.85 -29.06 2.70
N THR A 160 1.62 -28.22 3.36
CA THR A 160 3.04 -28.03 3.09
C THR A 160 3.82 -28.04 4.39
N LEU A 161 5.13 -28.12 4.31
CA LEU A 161 6.02 -28.25 5.46
C LEU A 161 6.66 -26.90 5.78
N LEU A 162 6.61 -26.52 7.05
CA LEU A 162 7.31 -25.37 7.62
C LEU A 162 8.41 -25.88 8.56
N GLY A 163 9.66 -25.55 8.25
CA GLY A 163 10.83 -25.93 9.04
C GLY A 163 11.98 -26.41 8.17
N ARG A 164 13.11 -26.74 8.82
CA ARG A 164 14.28 -27.29 8.12
C ARG A 164 14.10 -28.79 7.93
N ILE A 165 13.87 -29.20 6.69
CA ILE A 165 13.82 -30.61 6.30
C ILE A 165 15.26 -31.09 6.07
N LEU A 166 15.67 -32.12 6.81
CA LEU A 166 16.99 -32.75 6.64
C LEU A 166 16.99 -33.65 5.39
N PRO A 167 18.16 -33.84 4.74
CA PRO A 167 18.31 -34.90 3.74
C PRO A 167 17.88 -36.26 4.31
N PRO A 168 17.30 -37.17 3.50
CA PRO A 168 16.78 -38.45 3.99
C PRO A 168 17.79 -39.28 4.78
N GLU A 169 19.04 -39.33 4.33
CA GLU A 169 20.13 -40.06 5.00
C GLU A 169 20.42 -39.50 6.40
N GLU A 170 20.53 -38.17 6.51
CA GLU A 170 20.76 -37.48 7.78
C GLU A 170 19.56 -37.62 8.73
N GLY A 171 18.34 -37.53 8.20
CA GLY A 171 17.11 -37.69 8.98
C GLY A 171 16.98 -39.10 9.57
N MET A 172 17.23 -40.13 8.76
CA MET A 172 17.22 -41.53 9.20
C MET A 172 18.32 -41.82 10.22
N ALA A 173 19.53 -41.28 10.01
CA ALA A 173 20.63 -41.42 10.95
C ALA A 173 20.34 -40.73 12.29
N ALA A 174 19.77 -39.52 12.24
CA ALA A 174 19.38 -38.78 13.44
C ALA A 174 18.27 -39.51 14.22
N PHE A 175 17.27 -40.06 13.53
CA PHE A 175 16.22 -40.86 14.14
C PHE A 175 16.77 -42.12 14.81
N ALA A 176 17.62 -42.88 14.10
CA ALA A 176 18.21 -44.11 14.64
C ALA A 176 19.11 -43.87 15.86
N GLN A 177 19.76 -42.71 15.93
CA GLN A 177 20.69 -42.35 17.01
C GLN A 177 20.03 -41.51 18.11
N GLY A 178 18.72 -41.27 18.05
CA GLY A 178 18.00 -40.42 19.00
C GLY A 178 18.54 -38.98 19.07
N ARG A 179 19.14 -38.49 17.98
CA ARG A 179 19.67 -37.13 17.92
C ARG A 179 18.53 -36.13 17.77
N TRP A 180 18.74 -34.93 18.30
CA TRP A 180 17.81 -33.82 18.09
C TRP A 180 17.69 -33.51 16.59
N THR A 181 16.45 -33.33 16.13
CA THR A 181 16.13 -32.91 14.77
C THR A 181 15.35 -31.59 14.80
N PRO A 182 15.55 -30.69 13.82
CA PRO A 182 14.77 -29.47 13.73
C PRO A 182 13.27 -29.80 13.61
N PRO A 183 12.39 -29.09 14.35
CA PRO A 183 10.96 -29.34 14.23
C PRO A 183 10.46 -28.92 12.85
N VAL A 184 9.72 -29.83 12.20
CA VAL A 184 9.01 -29.57 10.96
C VAL A 184 7.52 -29.68 11.25
N ARG A 185 6.73 -28.72 10.77
CA ARG A 185 5.29 -28.65 11.00
C ARG A 185 4.54 -28.64 9.68
N GLU A 186 3.47 -29.41 9.61
CA GLU A 186 2.50 -29.28 8.52
C GLU A 186 1.66 -28.01 8.69
N ILE A 187 1.58 -27.23 7.62
CA ILE A 187 0.83 -25.99 7.56
C ILE A 187 0.02 -25.92 6.27
N TYR A 188 -0.99 -25.06 6.27
CA TYR A 188 -1.67 -24.66 5.05
C TYR A 188 -0.75 -23.73 4.23
N PRO A 189 -0.71 -23.81 2.88
CA PRO A 189 0.21 -23.05 2.03
C PRO A 189 -0.05 -21.53 2.01
N LEU A 190 -1.01 -21.05 2.81
CA LEU A 190 -1.24 -19.64 3.08
C LEU A 190 -1.10 -19.38 4.57
N MET A 191 -0.33 -18.34 4.91
CA MET A 191 -0.14 -17.85 6.27
C MET A 191 -0.55 -16.39 6.36
N ILE A 192 -1.02 -15.98 7.53
CA ILE A 192 -1.30 -14.57 7.82
C ILE A 192 0.03 -13.91 8.20
N GLY A 193 0.47 -12.97 7.35
CA GLY A 193 1.75 -12.27 7.54
C GLY A 193 1.83 -11.42 8.80
N GLY A 194 3.06 -11.13 9.24
CA GLY A 194 3.33 -10.42 10.49
C GLY A 194 2.90 -8.95 10.45
N MET A 195 1.80 -8.64 11.15
CA MET A 195 1.34 -7.28 11.39
C MET A 195 1.30 -7.00 12.89
N SER A 196 2.09 -6.02 13.34
CA SER A 196 2.35 -5.81 14.76
C SER A 196 1.12 -5.36 15.54
N PHE A 197 1.04 -5.81 16.79
CA PHE A 197 0.14 -5.23 17.78
C PHE A 197 0.49 -3.73 17.96
N GLY A 198 -0.49 -2.87 17.69
CA GLY A 198 -0.35 -1.41 17.61
C GLY A 198 -0.36 -0.86 16.19
N ALA A 199 0.16 -1.58 15.19
CA ALA A 199 -0.09 -1.23 13.79
C ALA A 199 -1.56 -1.54 13.44
N LEU A 200 -2.01 -2.73 13.85
CA LEU A 200 -3.43 -3.11 13.91
C LEU A 200 -4.04 -2.69 15.24
N SER A 201 -5.37 -2.49 15.26
CA SER A 201 -6.10 -2.36 16.51
C SER A 201 -6.09 -3.69 17.29
N PRO A 202 -6.16 -3.65 18.63
CA PRO A 202 -6.26 -4.86 19.45
C PRO A 202 -7.36 -5.82 18.97
N ASN A 203 -8.55 -5.29 18.70
CA ASN A 203 -9.70 -6.08 18.26
C ASN A 203 -9.45 -6.78 16.91
N MET A 204 -8.79 -6.10 15.97
CA MET A 204 -8.45 -6.71 14.67
C MET A 204 -7.43 -7.84 14.85
N TRP A 205 -6.40 -7.61 15.68
CA TRP A 205 -5.37 -8.61 15.92
C TRP A 205 -5.93 -9.84 16.65
N GLU A 206 -6.75 -9.65 17.69
CA GLU A 206 -7.44 -10.74 18.37
C GLU A 206 -8.44 -11.45 17.45
N GLY A 207 -9.16 -10.72 16.60
CA GLY A 207 -10.06 -11.29 15.60
C GLY A 207 -9.34 -12.20 14.60
N LEU A 208 -8.14 -11.82 14.15
CA LEU A 208 -7.29 -12.68 13.32
C LEU A 208 -6.90 -13.96 14.06
N GLN A 209 -6.50 -13.86 15.33
CA GLN A 209 -6.16 -15.02 16.15
C GLN A 209 -7.36 -15.96 16.36
N MET A 210 -8.55 -15.41 16.58
CA MET A 210 -9.79 -16.20 16.68
C MET A 210 -10.10 -16.91 15.37
N GLY A 211 -9.95 -16.22 14.23
CA GLY A 211 -10.12 -16.82 12.91
C GLY A 211 -9.13 -17.96 12.68
N VAL A 212 -7.86 -17.77 13.00
CA VAL A 212 -6.84 -18.83 12.90
C VAL A 212 -7.17 -20.01 13.81
N ALA A 213 -7.59 -19.76 15.05
CA ALA A 213 -8.02 -20.82 15.95
C ALA A 213 -9.20 -21.60 15.38
N TYR A 214 -10.23 -20.92 14.86
CA TYR A 214 -11.38 -21.57 14.22
C TYR A 214 -10.98 -22.42 13.01
N LEU A 215 -10.12 -21.91 12.13
CA LEU A 215 -9.64 -22.65 10.96
C LEU A 215 -8.92 -23.94 11.37
N ASN A 216 -8.11 -23.90 12.44
CA ASN A 216 -7.37 -25.07 12.90
C ASN A 216 -8.25 -26.06 13.67
N GLU A 217 -9.12 -25.57 14.56
CA GLU A 217 -9.84 -26.39 15.53
C GLU A 217 -11.16 -26.94 14.96
N GLU A 218 -11.87 -26.14 14.15
CA GLU A 218 -13.19 -26.51 13.62
C GLU A 218 -13.12 -27.00 12.17
N LEU A 219 -12.25 -26.41 11.34
CA LEU A 219 -12.11 -26.79 9.93
C LEU A 219 -10.92 -27.72 9.64
N ASN A 220 -10.12 -28.03 10.66
CA ASN A 220 -8.91 -28.86 10.53
C ASN A 220 -7.94 -28.35 9.42
N MET A 221 -7.91 -27.03 9.21
CA MET A 221 -7.05 -26.33 8.26
C MET A 221 -5.85 -25.75 9.02
N PRO A 222 -4.62 -26.26 8.83
CA PRO A 222 -3.46 -25.90 9.65
C PRO A 222 -2.85 -24.53 9.32
N VAL A 223 -3.65 -23.47 9.41
CA VAL A 223 -3.26 -22.09 9.10
C VAL A 223 -2.44 -21.50 10.25
N ARG A 224 -1.40 -20.73 9.92
CA ARG A 224 -0.55 -20.06 10.90
C ARG A 224 -0.61 -18.55 10.72
N MET A 225 -0.36 -17.81 11.79
CA MET A 225 -0.21 -16.35 11.74
C MET A 225 1.07 -15.90 12.40
N CYS A 226 1.64 -14.79 11.93
CA CYS A 226 2.79 -14.15 12.55
C CYS A 226 2.39 -12.93 13.39
N THR A 227 3.00 -12.76 14.57
CA THR A 227 2.68 -11.65 15.50
C THR A 227 3.02 -10.27 14.96
N GLY A 228 3.99 -10.20 14.05
CA GLY A 228 4.71 -8.97 13.75
C GLY A 228 5.62 -8.52 14.91
N GLU A 229 6.30 -7.39 14.72
CA GLU A 229 7.37 -6.88 15.60
C GLU A 229 6.88 -6.28 16.94
N GLY A 230 5.58 -6.34 17.24
CA GLY A 230 4.97 -5.55 18.31
C GLY A 230 4.89 -6.23 19.67
N GLY A 231 5.43 -7.44 19.80
CA GLY A 231 5.19 -8.33 20.93
C GLY A 231 3.94 -9.19 20.77
N CYS A 232 3.63 -9.97 21.80
CA CYS A 232 2.50 -10.89 21.85
C CYS A 232 1.74 -10.71 23.18
N PRO A 233 0.40 -10.68 23.18
CA PRO A 233 -0.36 -10.57 24.42
C PRO A 233 -0.04 -11.71 25.42
N PRO A 234 0.21 -11.41 26.72
CA PRO A 234 0.57 -12.44 27.70
C PRO A 234 -0.43 -13.59 27.85
N ARG A 235 -1.72 -13.29 27.67
CA ARG A 235 -2.80 -14.29 27.70
C ARG A 235 -2.64 -15.32 26.58
N LEU A 236 -2.18 -14.90 25.39
CA LEU A 236 -1.98 -15.80 24.27
C LEU A 236 -0.73 -16.66 24.47
N LEU A 237 0.36 -16.08 24.99
CA LEU A 237 1.60 -16.81 25.32
C LEU A 237 1.32 -17.99 26.27
N ARG A 238 0.43 -17.81 27.23
CA ARG A 238 0.03 -18.85 28.21
C ARG A 238 -1.12 -19.75 27.74
N SER A 239 -1.52 -19.67 26.47
CA SER A 239 -2.65 -20.42 25.91
C SER A 239 -2.18 -21.57 25.01
N ARG A 240 -3.03 -22.59 24.84
CA ARG A 240 -2.80 -23.67 23.86
C ARG A 240 -2.77 -23.19 22.39
N PHE A 241 -3.30 -22.01 22.12
CA PHE A 241 -3.39 -21.47 20.76
C PHE A 241 -2.07 -20.88 20.26
N ILE A 242 -1.06 -20.75 21.12
CA ILE A 242 0.27 -20.25 20.74
C ILE A 242 0.94 -21.13 19.67
N LYS A 243 0.60 -22.42 19.61
CA LYS A 243 1.05 -23.35 18.56
C LYS A 243 0.65 -22.96 17.13
N TYR A 244 -0.29 -22.04 16.97
CA TYR A 244 -0.71 -21.49 15.68
C TYR A 244 0.04 -20.21 15.29
N VAL A 245 0.93 -19.73 16.17
CA VAL A 245 1.53 -18.41 16.09
C VAL A 245 3.03 -18.52 15.83
N ILE A 246 3.51 -17.72 14.89
CA ILE A 246 4.92 -17.49 14.62
C ILE A 246 5.31 -16.20 15.35
N LEU A 247 6.24 -16.28 16.30
CA LEU A 247 6.73 -15.13 17.05
C LEU A 247 7.81 -14.41 16.24
N GLN A 248 7.61 -13.13 15.93
CA GLN A 248 8.58 -12.36 15.15
C GLN A 248 9.59 -11.66 16.07
N ILE A 249 10.88 -11.79 15.75
CA ILE A 249 11.96 -10.97 16.30
C ILE A 249 12.46 -10.00 15.24
N ALA A 250 12.59 -8.74 15.63
CA ALA A 250 13.07 -7.65 14.77
C ALA A 250 14.03 -6.77 15.56
N SER A 251 14.60 -5.76 14.90
CA SER A 251 15.66 -4.90 15.46
C SER A 251 15.32 -4.22 16.78
N GLY A 252 14.04 -3.95 17.05
CA GLY A 252 13.58 -3.30 18.30
C GLY A 252 13.37 -4.25 19.48
N TYR A 253 13.42 -5.58 19.27
CA TYR A 253 13.20 -6.61 20.30
C TYR A 253 11.92 -6.41 21.15
N PHE A 254 10.92 -5.68 20.65
CA PHE A 254 9.75 -5.31 21.44
C PHE A 254 8.96 -6.54 21.91
N GLY A 255 8.67 -6.57 23.21
CA GLY A 255 7.93 -7.66 23.85
C GLY A 255 8.69 -8.98 24.01
N TRP A 256 9.94 -9.08 23.56
CA TRP A 256 10.73 -10.31 23.71
C TRP A 256 11.09 -10.61 25.16
N ASP A 257 11.24 -9.58 25.99
CA ASP A 257 11.45 -9.76 27.43
C ASP A 257 10.27 -10.54 28.05
N GLU A 258 9.03 -10.09 27.84
CA GLU A 258 7.83 -10.80 28.32
C GLU A 258 7.69 -12.20 27.68
N ILE A 259 8.03 -12.36 26.41
CA ILE A 259 8.01 -13.67 25.73
C ILE A 259 8.95 -14.66 26.43
N ILE A 260 10.19 -14.24 26.72
CA ILE A 260 11.19 -15.08 27.39
C ILE A 260 10.73 -15.44 28.80
N HIS A 261 10.22 -14.46 29.57
CA HIS A 261 9.70 -14.70 30.91
C HIS A 261 8.46 -15.61 30.92
N ALA A 262 7.68 -15.63 29.83
CA ALA A 262 6.51 -16.47 29.69
C ALA A 262 6.84 -17.94 29.33
N ILE A 263 8.05 -18.27 28.86
CA ILE A 263 8.43 -19.63 28.43
C ILE A 263 8.04 -20.72 29.45
N PRO A 264 8.35 -20.59 30.76
CA PRO A 264 8.01 -21.62 31.76
C PRO A 264 6.50 -21.82 31.96
N GLN A 265 5.69 -20.88 31.48
CA GLN A 265 4.24 -20.82 31.66
C GLN A 265 3.49 -21.12 30.35
N MET A 266 4.21 -21.34 29.24
CA MET A 266 3.60 -21.70 27.96
C MET A 266 3.04 -23.12 28.05
N LYS A 267 1.80 -23.29 27.58
CA LYS A 267 1.15 -24.61 27.55
C LYS A 267 1.58 -25.45 26.36
N GLU A 268 2.01 -24.80 25.29
CA GLU A 268 2.40 -25.37 24.01
C GLU A 268 3.55 -24.53 23.45
N ASP A 269 4.38 -25.11 22.58
CA ASP A 269 5.40 -24.35 21.87
C ASP A 269 4.79 -23.50 20.75
N PRO A 270 5.32 -22.29 20.48
CA PRO A 270 4.94 -21.53 19.29
C PRO A 270 5.25 -22.31 18.00
N CYS A 271 4.57 -21.95 16.91
CA CYS A 271 4.75 -22.59 15.60
C CYS A 271 6.19 -22.45 15.09
N ALA A 272 6.74 -21.25 15.19
CA ALA A 272 8.11 -20.93 14.80
C ALA A 272 8.51 -19.58 15.41
N VAL A 273 9.78 -19.24 15.24
CA VAL A 273 10.31 -17.89 15.45
C VAL A 273 10.76 -17.34 14.10
N GLU A 274 10.29 -16.15 13.74
CA GLU A 274 10.66 -15.47 12.50
C GLU A 274 11.66 -14.34 12.79
N ILE A 275 12.86 -14.43 12.21
CA ILE A 275 13.87 -13.36 12.28
C ILE A 275 13.63 -12.39 11.13
N LYS A 276 13.11 -11.20 11.45
CA LYS A 276 12.83 -10.16 10.47
C LYS A 276 14.07 -9.32 10.21
N TYR A 277 14.66 -9.50 9.04
CA TYR A 277 15.77 -8.69 8.55
C TYR A 277 15.33 -7.41 7.84
N GLY A 278 14.15 -7.41 7.22
CA GLY A 278 13.62 -6.26 6.51
C GLY A 278 12.17 -6.47 6.06
N GLN A 279 11.57 -5.44 5.46
CA GLN A 279 10.22 -5.53 4.89
C GLN A 279 10.14 -4.88 3.51
N GLY A 280 9.37 -5.47 2.60
CA GLY A 280 9.24 -4.97 1.22
C GLY A 280 8.60 -3.57 1.11
N ALA A 281 7.84 -3.12 2.12
CA ALA A 281 7.26 -1.78 2.09
C ALA A 281 8.29 -0.66 2.31
N LYS A 282 9.39 -0.95 3.02
CA LYS A 282 10.48 -0.02 3.32
C LYS A 282 11.79 -0.80 3.52
N PRO A 283 12.43 -1.25 2.43
CA PRO A 283 13.71 -1.93 2.51
C PRO A 283 14.78 -1.01 3.11
N GLY A 284 15.53 -1.50 4.09
CA GLY A 284 16.62 -0.74 4.75
C GLY A 284 16.19 0.12 5.94
N ASP A 285 14.90 0.12 6.31
CA ASP A 285 14.39 0.82 7.48
C ASP A 285 13.68 -0.18 8.43
N GLY A 286 13.63 0.16 9.73
CA GLY A 286 12.98 -0.63 10.76
C GLY A 286 11.48 -0.41 10.83
N GLY A 287 10.80 -1.12 11.73
CA GLY A 287 9.40 -0.87 12.08
C GLY A 287 9.15 0.57 12.52
N LEU A 288 7.99 1.14 12.17
CA LEU A 288 7.59 2.48 12.61
C LEU A 288 6.18 2.40 13.18
N LEU A 289 6.01 2.87 14.41
CA LEU A 289 4.71 3.09 15.02
C LEU A 289 4.63 4.55 15.49
N MET A 290 3.55 5.24 15.13
CA MET A 290 3.36 6.64 15.52
C MET A 290 3.18 6.76 17.04
N TRP A 291 3.78 7.77 17.65
CA TRP A 291 3.77 7.98 19.11
C TRP A 291 2.36 8.00 19.71
N HIS A 292 1.39 8.64 19.05
CA HIS A 292 0.01 8.75 19.55
C HIS A 292 -0.76 7.41 19.50
N LYS A 293 -0.22 6.39 18.82
CA LYS A 293 -0.75 5.02 18.86
C LYS A 293 -0.19 4.20 20.03
N VAL A 294 0.89 4.66 20.67
CA VAL A 294 1.48 3.98 21.83
C VAL A 294 0.62 4.31 23.06
N ASN A 295 -0.43 3.53 23.26
CA ASN A 295 -1.24 3.58 24.47
C ASN A 295 -0.63 2.70 25.57
N LYS A 296 -1.18 2.77 26.79
CA LYS A 296 -0.70 2.00 27.95
C LYS A 296 -0.60 0.49 27.68
N LEU A 297 -1.55 -0.07 26.92
CA LEU A 297 -1.54 -1.49 26.57
C LEU A 297 -0.37 -1.84 25.63
N ILE A 298 -0.16 -1.05 24.58
CA ILE A 298 0.92 -1.26 23.62
C ILE A 298 2.28 -1.02 24.27
N ALA A 299 2.40 0.01 25.11
CA ALA A 299 3.59 0.29 25.91
C ALA A 299 3.98 -0.91 26.78
N ALA A 300 3.01 -1.45 27.54
CA ALA A 300 3.21 -2.62 28.39
C ALA A 300 3.62 -3.88 27.60
N ILE A 301 2.94 -4.18 26.48
CA ILE A 301 3.30 -5.35 25.64
C ILE A 301 4.70 -5.21 25.05
N ARG A 302 5.11 -3.98 24.69
CA ARG A 302 6.40 -3.73 24.06
C ARG A 302 7.55 -3.60 25.05
N GLY A 303 7.27 -3.38 26.33
CA GLY A 303 8.28 -3.06 27.35
C GLY A 303 8.89 -1.67 27.16
N VAL A 304 8.08 -0.70 26.71
CA VAL A 304 8.52 0.70 26.50
C VAL A 304 7.70 1.66 27.38
N PRO A 305 8.28 2.78 27.82
CA PRO A 305 7.58 3.78 28.63
C PRO A 305 6.43 4.48 27.90
#